data_AF-A0AAD1B957-F1
#
_entry.id   AF-A0AAD1B957-F1
#
_cell.length_a   1.000
_cell.length_b   1.000
_cell.length_c   1.000
_cell.angle_alpha   90.00
_cell.angle_beta   90.00
_cell.angle_gamma   90.00
#
_symmetry.space_group_name_H-M   'P 1'
#
loop_
_entity.id
_entity.type
_entity.pdbx_description
1 polymer ?
#
loop_
_entity_poly.entity_id
_entity_poly.type
_entity_poly.pdbx_seq_one_letter_code
_entity_poly.pdbx_strand_id
1 'polypeptide(L)'
;MILGPIARTTHLSLKQPAQSGFFYPENPMATPKKKTGRPAGTGAVVFRDSLYTSRHLILPDGRQLPVVQGQVSVKAGDRVALDYLASHPDLQAQE
;
A
#
# COMPACT_ATOMS: atom_id res chain seq x y z
N MET A 1 -38.23 -41.19 5.06
CA MET A 1 -37.86 -39.85 4.58
C MET A 1 -36.55 -39.99 3.82
N ILE A 2 -36.62 -40.14 2.49
CA ILE A 2 -35.43 -40.26 1.62
C ILE A 2 -35.65 -39.26 0.48
N LEU A 3 -34.89 -38.17 0.48
CA LEU A 3 -34.94 -37.14 -0.57
C LEU A 3 -33.90 -37.50 -1.63
N GLY A 4 -34.36 -37.89 -2.82
CA GLY A 4 -33.52 -38.11 -4.00
C GLY A 4 -33.12 -36.79 -4.70
N PRO A 5 -32.12 -36.81 -5.57
CA PRO A 5 -31.65 -35.62 -6.29
C PRO A 5 -32.49 -35.35 -7.55
N ILE A 6 -32.91 -34.11 -7.76
CA ILE A 6 -33.55 -33.66 -9.00
C ILE A 6 -32.48 -33.08 -9.95
N ALA A 7 -32.32 -33.75 -11.09
CA ALA A 7 -31.42 -33.37 -12.15
C ALA A 7 -32.10 -32.45 -13.19
N ARG A 8 -31.33 -31.44 -13.62
CA ARG A 8 -31.20 -30.88 -14.98
C ARG A 8 -32.46 -30.67 -15.84
N THR A 9 -32.74 -29.39 -16.12
CA THR A 9 -33.37 -28.94 -17.37
C THR A 9 -32.32 -28.24 -18.24
N THR A 10 -32.03 -28.82 -19.40
CA THR A 10 -31.46 -28.16 -20.60
C THR A 10 -32.63 -27.48 -21.33
N HIS A 11 -32.53 -26.38 -22.09
CA HIS A 11 -31.79 -26.26 -23.35
C HIS A 11 -32.07 -24.87 -23.98
N LEU A 12 -30.99 -24.15 -24.33
CA LEU A 12 -30.78 -23.36 -25.56
C LEU A 12 -31.76 -22.22 -25.97
N SER A 13 -31.27 -20.96 -26.02
CA SER A 13 -31.35 -20.16 -27.26
C SER A 13 -30.36 -18.98 -27.26
N LEU A 14 -29.68 -18.86 -28.39
CA LEU A 14 -28.57 -17.97 -28.74
C LEU A 14 -28.97 -16.49 -28.80
N LYS A 15 -28.10 -15.62 -28.28
CA LYS A 15 -27.56 -14.46 -29.03
C LYS A 15 -26.30 -13.92 -28.35
N GLN A 16 -25.14 -14.36 -28.80
CA GLN A 16 -23.89 -13.62 -28.59
C GLN A 16 -23.82 -12.47 -29.61
N PRO A 17 -23.64 -11.21 -29.19
CA PRO A 17 -22.91 -10.25 -29.99
C PRO A 17 -21.45 -10.23 -29.53
N ALA A 18 -20.56 -10.47 -30.49
CA ALA A 18 -19.14 -10.23 -30.36
C ALA A 18 -18.87 -8.76 -30.03
N GLN A 19 -18.14 -8.50 -28.96
CA GLN A 19 -17.25 -7.35 -28.84
C GLN A 19 -15.88 -7.93 -28.52
N SER A 20 -15.11 -8.27 -29.54
CA SER A 20 -14.13 -7.35 -30.14
C SER A 20 -13.16 -6.81 -29.09
N GLY A 21 -12.14 -7.62 -28.82
CA GLY A 21 -10.76 -7.18 -28.72
C GLY A 21 -10.47 -6.06 -27.74
N PHE A 22 -10.27 -6.42 -26.48
CA PHE A 22 -9.20 -5.82 -25.70
C PHE A 22 -8.30 -6.95 -25.21
N PHE A 23 -7.32 -7.24 -26.05
CA PHE A 23 -5.97 -7.65 -25.68
C PHE A 23 -5.69 -7.38 -24.20
N TYR A 24 -5.65 -8.44 -23.39
CA TYR A 24 -4.93 -8.43 -22.12
C TYR A 24 -3.50 -8.82 -22.47
N PRO A 25 -2.54 -7.87 -22.58
CA PRO A 25 -1.16 -8.26 -22.37
C PRO A 25 -1.07 -8.64 -20.89
N GLU A 26 -0.60 -9.85 -20.64
CA GLU A 26 -0.06 -10.36 -19.37
C GLU A 26 0.11 -9.34 -18.22
N ASN A 27 -0.61 -9.57 -17.10
CA ASN A 27 -0.10 -9.17 -15.78
C ASN A 27 1.06 -10.11 -15.43
N PRO A 28 2.18 -9.65 -14.84
CA PRO A 28 2.19 -8.65 -13.78
C PRO A 28 3.44 -7.75 -13.79
N MET A 29 3.38 -6.57 -14.41
CA MET A 29 4.39 -5.53 -14.20
C MET A 29 3.73 -4.17 -14.00
N ALA A 30 2.74 -4.11 -13.10
CA ALA A 30 2.49 -2.88 -12.38
C ALA A 30 3.67 -2.67 -11.42
N THR A 31 4.75 -2.13 -11.98
CA THR A 31 5.81 -1.43 -11.25
C THR A 31 5.18 -0.68 -10.07
N PRO A 32 5.73 -0.75 -8.85
CA PRO A 32 5.26 0.07 -7.75
C PRO A 32 5.54 1.54 -8.10
N LYS A 33 4.62 2.18 -8.81
CA LYS A 33 4.61 3.61 -9.06
C LYS A 33 3.46 4.24 -8.29
N LYS A 34 3.52 4.11 -6.96
CA LYS A 34 3.25 5.28 -6.13
C LYS A 34 4.61 5.91 -5.82
N LYS A 35 5.17 6.62 -6.79
CA LYS A 35 6.02 7.78 -6.50
C LYS A 35 5.10 8.75 -5.75
N THR A 36 4.93 8.54 -4.44
CA THR A 36 4.46 9.62 -3.57
C THR A 36 5.56 10.66 -3.67
N GLY A 37 5.30 11.67 -4.49
CA GLY A 37 6.27 12.64 -4.94
C GLY A 37 7.03 13.21 -3.75
N ARG A 38 8.35 13.26 -3.90
CA ARG A 38 9.20 14.18 -3.16
C ARG A 38 8.58 15.58 -3.32
N PRO A 39 8.09 16.24 -2.25
CA PRO A 39 8.08 17.68 -2.25
C PRO A 39 9.54 18.07 -2.06
N ALA A 40 10.23 18.29 -3.18
CA ALA A 40 11.47 19.05 -3.16
C ALA A 40 11.03 20.47 -2.81
N GLY A 41 11.16 20.83 -1.53
CA GLY A 41 10.73 22.14 -1.05
C GLY A 41 10.48 22.15 0.46
N THR A 42 11.53 22.52 1.19
CA THR A 42 11.51 22.98 2.60
C THR A 42 11.46 21.89 3.68
N GLY A 43 12.62 21.29 3.96
CA GLY A 43 12.92 20.56 5.20
C GLY A 43 12.07 19.33 5.48
N ALA A 44 12.29 18.23 4.76
CA ALA A 44 11.82 16.91 5.21
C ALA A 44 13.01 16.19 5.87
N VAL A 45 12.79 15.64 7.06
CA VAL A 45 13.78 14.81 7.75
C VAL A 45 13.45 13.36 7.46
N VAL A 46 14.45 12.58 7.08
CA VAL A 46 14.30 11.15 6.84
C VAL A 46 14.85 10.40 8.04
N PHE A 47 14.14 9.39 8.52
CA PHE A 47 14.60 8.47 9.55
C PHE A 47 14.67 7.07 8.95
N ARG A 48 15.70 6.32 9.32
CA ARG A 48 15.88 4.92 8.98
C ARG A 48 15.45 4.02 10.14
N ASP A 49 14.66 3.03 9.82
CA ASP A 49 14.24 1.96 10.70
C ASP A 49 15.21 0.79 10.59
N SER A 50 15.85 0.42 11.70
CA SER A 50 16.81 -0.68 11.76
C SER A 50 16.17 -2.05 11.94
N LEU A 51 14.95 -2.10 12.49
CA LEU A 51 14.25 -3.34 12.80
C LEU A 51 13.36 -3.82 11.65
N TYR A 52 12.67 -2.89 10.98
CA TYR A 52 11.66 -3.20 9.98
C TYR A 52 11.85 -2.40 8.70
N THR A 53 11.71 -3.07 7.55
CA THR A 53 11.73 -2.42 6.24
C THR A 53 10.35 -1.88 5.82
N SER A 54 9.27 -2.26 6.52
CA SER A 54 7.92 -1.76 6.27
C SER A 54 7.02 -1.92 7.51
N ARG A 55 6.46 -0.82 8.02
CA ARG A 55 5.45 -0.81 9.11
C ARG A 55 4.70 0.53 9.16
N HIS A 56 3.63 0.60 9.93
CA HIS A 56 2.95 1.86 10.25
C HIS A 56 3.24 2.22 11.70
N LEU A 57 3.87 3.36 11.93
CA LEU A 57 4.07 3.93 13.26
C LEU A 57 2.84 4.73 13.64
N ILE A 58 2.32 4.53 14.85
CA ILE A 58 1.17 5.29 15.36
C ILE A 58 1.74 6.32 16.33
N LEU A 59 1.62 7.59 15.96
CA LEU A 59 2.03 8.72 16.79
C LEU A 59 1.07 8.89 17.98
N PRO A 60 1.51 9.54 19.08
CA PRO A 60 0.66 9.82 20.23
C PRO A 60 -0.55 10.70 19.89
N ASP A 61 -0.47 11.50 18.82
CA ASP A 61 -1.59 12.29 18.31
C ASP A 61 -2.62 11.48 17.51
N GLY A 62 -2.36 10.18 17.29
CA GLY A 62 -3.22 9.25 16.56
C GLY A 62 -2.93 9.15 15.05
N ARG A 63 -2.12 10.05 14.48
CA ARG A 63 -1.66 9.93 13.08
C ARG A 63 -0.77 8.71 12.87
N GLN A 64 -0.77 8.23 11.63
CA GLN A 64 0.08 7.12 11.21
C GLN A 64 1.19 7.59 10.27
N LEU A 65 2.43 7.17 10.55
CA LEU A 65 3.58 7.36 9.67
C LEU A 65 3.96 6.03 9.01
N PRO A 66 3.89 5.92 7.66
CA PRO A 66 4.33 4.73 6.97
C PRO A 66 5.86 4.71 6.89
N VAL A 67 6.46 3.62 7.38
CA VAL A 67 7.83 3.23 7.08
C VAL A 67 7.80 2.51 5.74
N VAL A 68 8.52 3.03 4.75
CA VAL A 68 8.62 2.46 3.40
C VAL A 68 10.10 2.23 3.09
N GLN A 69 10.47 1.01 2.72
CA GLN A 69 11.88 0.64 2.47
C GLN A 69 12.80 0.90 3.68
N GLY A 70 12.26 0.77 4.88
CA GLY A 70 12.96 1.06 6.13
C GLY A 70 13.21 2.55 6.34
N GLN A 71 12.49 3.43 5.66
CA GLN A 71 12.62 4.87 5.81
C GLN A 71 11.27 5.52 6.10
N VAL A 72 11.30 6.54 6.95
CA VAL A 72 10.18 7.41 7.30
C VAL A 72 10.55 8.82 6.93
N SER A 73 9.76 9.46 6.08
CA SER A 73 9.89 10.87 5.76
C SER A 73 8.90 11.69 6.56
N VAL A 74 9.39 12.63 7.36
CA VAL A 74 8.58 13.58 8.13
C VAL A 74 8.93 15.00 7.77
N LYS A 75 8.00 15.93 7.99
CA LYS A 75 8.29 17.35 7.82
C LYS A 75 9.15 17.82 9.00
N ALA A 76 10.17 18.64 8.76
CA ALA A 76 11.03 19.20 9.80
C ALA A 76 10.28 20.11 10.79
N GLY A 77 9.12 20.64 10.39
CA GLY A 77 8.22 21.37 11.30
C GLY A 77 7.34 20.49 12.18
N ASP A 78 7.28 19.17 11.93
CA ASP A 78 6.42 18.24 12.67
C ASP A 78 7.12 17.75 13.94
N ARG A 79 7.11 18.60 14.97
CA ARG A 79 7.78 18.32 16.25
C ARG A 79 7.28 17.03 16.90
N VAL A 80 5.99 16.71 16.79
CA VAL A 80 5.41 15.49 17.37
C VAL A 80 5.99 14.25 16.70
N ALA A 81 6.10 14.26 15.38
CA ALA A 81 6.73 13.18 14.65
C ALA A 81 8.23 13.07 14.96
N LEU A 82 8.95 14.19 14.99
CA LEU A 82 10.39 14.20 15.28
C LEU A 82 10.70 13.70 16.68
N ASP A 83 9.97 14.15 17.70
CA ASP A 83 10.15 13.73 19.09
C ASP A 83 9.84 12.23 19.27
N TYR A 84 8.77 11.76 18.62
CA TYR A 84 8.45 10.34 18.58
C TYR A 84 9.58 9.54 17.94
N LEU A 85 10.05 9.90 16.74
CA LEU A 85 11.11 9.15 16.07
C LEU A 85 12.43 9.20 16.86
N ALA A 86 12.77 10.35 17.47
CA ALA A 86 13.99 10.52 18.27
C ALA A 86 13.95 9.76 19.61
N SER A 87 12.77 9.53 20.18
CA SER A 87 12.60 8.73 21.41
C SER A 87 12.84 7.23 21.20
N HIS A 88 12.97 6.77 19.95
CA HIS A 88 13.14 5.36 19.63
C HIS A 88 14.57 5.08 19.13
N PRO A 89 15.37 4.25 19.83
CA PRO A 89 16.75 3.98 19.44
C PRO A 89 16.88 3.21 18.11
N ASP A 90 15.83 2.49 17.70
CA ASP A 90 15.77 1.76 16.44
C ASP A 90 15.58 2.66 15.22
N LEU A 91 15.22 3.93 15.43
CA LEU A 91 14.93 4.91 14.39
C LEU A 91 16.06 5.94 14.37
N GLN A 92 16.89 5.87 13.33
CA GLN A 92 18.06 6.74 13.19
C GLN A 92 17.78 7.85 12.19
N ALA A 93 17.96 9.11 12.56
CA ALA A 93 17.90 10.20 11.61
C ALA A 93 18.95 10.01 10.51
N GLN A 94 18.53 10.14 9.26
CA GLN A 94 19.42 10.19 8.11
C GLN A 94 19.66 11.67 7.77
N GLU A 95 20.93 12.09 7.82
CA GLU A 95 21.39 13.41 7.36
C GLU A 95 21.18 13.59 5.85
#